data_AF-A0A0Q0DTN2-F1
#
_entry.id   AF-A0A0Q0DTN2-F1
#
_cell.length_a   1.000
_cell.length_b   1.000
_cell.length_c   1.000
_cell.angle_alpha   90.00
_cell.angle_beta   90.00
_cell.angle_gamma   90.00
#
_symmetry.space_group_name_H-M   'P 1'
#
loop_
_entity.id
_entity.type
_entity.pdbx_description
1 polymer ?
#
loop_
_entity_poly.entity_id
_entity_poly.type
_entity_poly.pdbx_seq_one_letter_code
_entity_poly.pdbx_strand_id
1 'polypeptide(L)'
;DLGMQLAADQAAFREWQSAHEHKIQIAQTVATLCGAESEAEKLPAAVRGDALRTHQYLSEVEAYFEQCDFEEAQIGSNTVPGGLLLLPDVFKSPDMRRAIQARYGSAPTDEAAQAWKDRHKWRREVDLSSARQYLLQHLPTGDKRLQQVRDTQSDFQLWATHIGTDPFKLFIDTTRPTQLLYLQTIMLNLQIIYAQDSAANAWLAEQEANT
;
A
#
# COMPACT_ATOMS: atom_id res chain seq x y z
N ASP A 1 -25.33 15.25 -8.86
CA ASP A 1 -25.67 14.01 -9.58
C ASP A 1 -24.73 12.92 -9.08
N LEU A 2 -25.28 11.94 -8.36
CA LEU A 2 -24.51 10.90 -7.66
C LEU A 2 -23.82 9.95 -8.65
N GLY A 3 -24.44 9.70 -9.80
CA GLY A 3 -23.85 8.87 -10.85
C GLY A 3 -22.60 9.50 -11.47
N MET A 4 -22.65 10.80 -11.74
CA MET A 4 -21.50 11.55 -12.24
C MET A 4 -20.36 11.65 -11.21
N GLN A 5 -20.69 11.75 -9.92
CA GLN A 5 -19.69 11.71 -8.85
C GLN A 5 -19.00 10.34 -8.81
N LEU A 6 -19.76 9.24 -8.85
CA LEU A 6 -19.20 7.89 -8.88
C LEU A 6 -18.30 7.66 -10.10
N ALA A 7 -18.76 8.09 -11.28
CA ALA A 7 -17.98 7.99 -12.51
C ALA A 7 -16.64 8.76 -12.42
N ALA A 8 -16.66 9.95 -11.81
CA ALA A 8 -15.46 10.75 -11.59
C ALA A 8 -14.49 10.07 -10.62
N ASP A 9 -14.99 9.55 -9.49
CA ASP A 9 -14.17 8.86 -8.48
C ASP A 9 -13.54 7.58 -9.07
N GLN A 10 -14.33 6.79 -9.81
CA GLN A 10 -13.85 5.59 -10.50
C GLN A 10 -12.79 5.93 -11.57
N ALA A 11 -13.00 6.98 -12.37
CA ALA A 11 -12.04 7.42 -13.36
C ALA A 11 -10.73 7.86 -12.70
N ALA A 12 -10.82 8.63 -11.62
CA ALA A 12 -9.68 9.12 -10.86
C ALA A 12 -8.89 7.99 -10.17
N PHE A 13 -9.58 6.92 -9.72
CA PHE A 13 -8.93 5.72 -9.19
C PHE A 13 -8.23 4.91 -10.29
N ARG A 14 -8.87 4.72 -11.45
CA ARG A 14 -8.28 4.00 -12.59
C ARG A 14 -7.08 4.71 -13.19
N GLU A 15 -7.13 6.03 -13.30
CA GLU A 15 -5.99 6.84 -13.74
C GLU A 15 -4.81 6.61 -12.79
N TRP A 16 -5.04 6.65 -11.48
CA TRP A 16 -4.02 6.34 -10.50
C TRP A 16 -3.49 4.90 -10.63
N GLN A 17 -4.37 3.91 -10.79
CA GLN A 17 -3.98 2.51 -10.99
C GLN A 17 -3.09 2.35 -12.22
N SER A 18 -3.53 2.84 -13.38
CA SER A 18 -2.75 2.74 -14.63
C SER A 18 -1.35 3.36 -14.51
N ALA A 19 -1.20 4.44 -13.74
CA ALA A 19 0.07 5.13 -13.56
C ALA A 19 0.98 4.47 -12.50
N HIS A 20 0.42 3.86 -11.45
CA HIS A 20 1.18 3.47 -10.25
C HIS A 20 1.10 1.98 -9.88
N GLU A 21 0.07 1.25 -10.29
CA GLU A 21 -0.19 -0.13 -9.84
C GLU A 21 0.99 -1.06 -10.13
N HIS A 22 1.43 -1.12 -11.39
CA HIS A 22 2.56 -1.96 -11.78
C HIS A 22 3.86 -1.56 -11.05
N LYS A 23 4.09 -0.26 -10.85
CA LYS A 23 5.27 0.24 -10.12
C LYS A 23 5.21 -0.11 -8.63
N ILE A 24 4.02 -0.07 -8.03
CA ILE A 24 3.79 -0.49 -6.65
C ILE A 24 4.04 -1.99 -6.51
N GLN A 25 3.53 -2.82 -7.44
CA GLN A 25 3.77 -4.27 -7.43
C GLN A 25 5.27 -4.61 -7.53
N ILE A 26 5.98 -3.92 -8.44
CA ILE A 26 7.43 -4.06 -8.53
C ILE A 26 8.09 -3.62 -7.22
N ALA A 27 7.75 -2.45 -6.69
CA ALA A 27 8.35 -1.94 -5.47
C ALA A 27 8.07 -2.85 -4.25
N GLN A 28 6.89 -3.46 -4.14
CA GLN A 28 6.56 -4.47 -3.14
C GLN A 28 7.41 -5.73 -3.32
N THR A 29 7.57 -6.19 -4.55
CA THR A 29 8.41 -7.36 -4.89
C THR A 29 9.86 -7.09 -4.52
N VAL A 30 10.39 -5.91 -4.88
CA VAL A 30 11.74 -5.46 -4.53
C VAL A 30 11.91 -5.38 -3.02
N ALA A 31 10.97 -4.77 -2.30
CA ALA A 31 11.01 -4.68 -0.84
C ALA A 31 11.01 -6.07 -0.18
N THR A 32 10.30 -7.04 -0.76
CA THR A 32 10.22 -8.41 -0.24
C THR A 32 11.51 -9.21 -0.51
N LEU A 33 12.09 -9.06 -1.70
CA LEU A 33 13.28 -9.79 -2.13
C LEU A 33 14.59 -9.22 -1.57
N CYS A 34 14.68 -7.88 -1.49
CA CYS A 34 15.93 -7.18 -1.15
C CYS A 34 15.95 -6.64 0.28
N GLY A 35 14.78 -6.44 0.90
CA GLY A 35 14.68 -5.87 2.24
C GLY A 35 14.98 -6.85 3.36
N ALA A 36 15.23 -6.29 4.55
CA ALA A 36 15.24 -7.03 5.81
C ALA A 36 13.88 -7.72 6.05
N GLU A 37 13.87 -8.80 6.83
CA GLU A 37 12.65 -9.56 7.11
C GLU A 37 11.54 -8.64 7.65
N SER A 38 10.48 -8.48 6.85
CA SER A 38 9.33 -7.61 7.13
C SER A 38 8.11 -8.40 7.60
N GLU A 39 8.28 -9.66 7.99
CA GLU A 39 7.19 -10.52 8.46
C GLU A 39 6.58 -9.92 9.73
N ALA A 40 5.25 -9.75 9.73
CA ALA A 40 4.50 -9.10 10.81
C ALA A 40 4.71 -9.75 12.19
N GLU A 41 5.04 -11.05 12.20
CA GLU A 41 5.34 -11.83 13.41
C GLU A 41 6.69 -11.48 14.02
N LYS A 42 7.68 -11.13 13.21
CA LYS A 42 9.05 -10.79 13.62
C LYS A 42 9.25 -9.29 13.88
N LEU A 43 8.28 -8.45 13.50
CA LEU A 43 8.33 -7.02 13.77
C LEU A 43 8.09 -6.70 15.26
N PRO A 44 8.80 -5.72 15.83
CA PRO A 44 8.58 -5.28 17.20
C PRO A 44 7.14 -4.82 17.44
N ALA A 45 6.61 -5.09 18.63
CA ALA A 45 5.25 -4.70 19.01
C ALA A 45 5.00 -3.17 18.92
N ALA A 46 6.05 -2.36 19.08
CA ALA A 46 5.99 -0.89 18.97
C ALA A 46 5.74 -0.37 17.54
N VAL A 47 5.99 -1.21 16.54
CA VAL A 47 6.02 -0.86 15.11
C VAL A 47 4.89 -1.55 14.34
N ARG A 48 4.35 -2.64 14.90
CA ARG A 48 3.26 -3.42 14.34
C ARG A 48 2.01 -2.56 14.14
N GLY A 49 1.56 -2.44 12.89
CA GLY A 49 0.32 -1.74 12.51
C GLY A 49 0.50 -0.30 12.02
N ASP A 50 1.70 0.27 12.09
CA ASP A 50 2.01 1.59 11.51
C ASP A 50 3.02 1.45 10.37
N ALA A 51 2.56 1.67 9.13
CA ALA A 51 3.37 1.53 7.93
C ALA A 51 4.58 2.48 7.91
N LEU A 52 4.44 3.69 8.46
CA LEU A 52 5.52 4.68 8.50
C LEU A 52 6.58 4.28 9.51
N ARG A 53 6.17 3.86 10.71
CA ARG A 53 7.11 3.36 11.73
C ARG A 53 7.78 2.07 11.27
N THR A 54 7.06 1.20 10.57
CA THR A 54 7.62 -0.03 9.99
C THR A 54 8.70 0.29 8.99
N HIS A 55 8.45 1.25 8.11
CA HIS A 55 9.46 1.71 7.18
C HIS A 55 10.68 2.32 7.87
N GLN A 56 10.48 3.19 8.87
CA GLN A 56 11.58 3.82 9.61
C GLN A 56 12.43 2.77 10.32
N TYR A 57 11.80 1.82 11.02
CA TYR A 57 12.49 0.71 11.65
C TYR A 57 13.30 -0.11 10.65
N LEU A 58 12.69 -0.54 9.54
CA LEU A 58 13.38 -1.33 8.52
C LEU A 58 14.54 -0.55 7.90
N SER A 59 14.37 0.74 7.61
CA SER A 59 15.45 1.58 7.09
C SER A 59 16.61 1.73 8.09
N GLU A 60 16.34 1.86 9.39
CA GLU A 60 17.37 1.94 10.43
C GLU A 60 18.11 0.61 10.61
N VAL A 61 17.38 -0.52 10.55
CA VAL A 61 17.94 -1.87 10.62
C VAL A 61 18.85 -2.17 9.42
N GLU A 62 18.45 -1.74 8.23
CA GLU A 62 19.24 -1.92 7.02
C GLU A 62 20.50 -1.08 7.02
N ALA A 63 20.42 0.18 7.45
CA ALA A 63 21.59 1.04 7.63
C ALA A 63 22.56 0.45 8.67
N TYR A 64 22.04 -0.19 9.73
CA TYR A 64 22.87 -0.93 10.67
C TYR A 64 23.57 -2.11 10.01
N PHE A 65 22.86 -2.93 9.21
CA PHE A 65 23.49 -4.07 8.54
C PHE A 65 24.51 -3.65 7.47
N GLU A 66 24.27 -2.58 6.71
CA GLU A 66 25.25 -2.03 5.76
C GLU A 66 26.52 -1.55 6.48
N GLN A 67 26.35 -0.92 7.64
CA GLN A 67 27.48 -0.49 8.47
C GLN A 67 28.26 -1.70 9.00
N CYS A 68 27.59 -2.78 9.42
CA CYS A 68 28.27 -4.03 9.80
C CYS A 68 29.05 -4.66 8.64
N ASP A 69 28.45 -4.76 7.45
CA ASP A 69 29.11 -5.30 6.26
C ASP A 69 30.35 -4.46 5.88
N PHE A 70 30.26 -3.14 5.97
CA PHE A 70 31.37 -2.22 5.69
C PHE A 70 32.52 -2.37 6.70
N GLU A 71 32.19 -2.43 7.98
CA GLU A 71 33.17 -2.60 9.06
C GLU A 71 33.89 -3.97 8.96
N GLU A 72 33.17 -5.03 8.62
CA GLU A 72 33.74 -6.37 8.38
C GLU A 72 34.68 -6.38 7.16
N ALA A 73 34.32 -5.68 6.08
CA ALA A 73 35.19 -5.54 4.89
C ALA A 73 36.48 -4.75 5.20
N GLN A 74 36.41 -3.72 6.05
CA GLN A 74 37.60 -2.98 6.48
C GLN A 74 38.54 -3.82 7.36
N ILE A 75 37.99 -4.65 8.24
CA ILE A 75 38.77 -5.59 9.05
C ILE A 75 39.48 -6.60 8.15
N GLY A 76 38.79 -7.17 7.15
CA GLY A 76 39.38 -8.09 6.18
C GLY A 76 40.51 -7.47 5.35
N SER A 77 40.35 -6.21 4.94
CA SER A 77 41.35 -5.46 4.16
C SER A 77 42.57 -5.01 4.95
N ASN A 78 42.46 -4.83 6.27
CA ASN A 78 43.55 -4.37 7.14
C ASN A 78 44.53 -5.48 7.57
N THR A 79 44.36 -6.71 7.08
CA THR A 79 45.29 -7.83 7.33
C THR A 79 46.59 -7.75 6.52
N VAL A 80 46.77 -6.71 5.70
CA VAL A 80 48.01 -6.44 4.96
C VAL A 80 49.04 -5.76 5.88
N PRO A 81 50.33 -6.20 5.93
CA PRO A 81 51.31 -5.65 6.87
C PRO A 81 51.55 -4.16 6.58
N GLY A 82 51.09 -3.29 7.48
CA GLY A 82 51.15 -1.82 7.36
C GLY A 82 49.79 -1.11 7.38
N GLY A 83 48.67 -1.85 7.41
CA GLY A 83 47.33 -1.29 7.54
C GLY A 83 47.07 -0.64 8.90
N LEU A 84 46.46 0.54 8.89
CA LEU A 84 46.10 1.34 10.08
C LEU A 84 45.28 0.48 11.06
N LEU A 85 45.80 0.24 12.27
CA LEU A 85 45.07 -0.41 13.36
C LEU A 85 43.89 0.48 13.77
N LEU A 86 42.72 0.28 13.14
CA LEU A 86 41.48 0.91 13.56
C LEU A 86 41.09 0.33 14.92
N LEU A 87 41.10 1.20 15.94
CA LEU A 87 40.70 0.88 17.30
C LEU A 87 39.21 0.45 17.31
N PRO A 88 38.82 -0.53 18.15
CA PRO A 88 37.43 -0.98 18.29
C PRO A 88 36.41 0.13 18.62
N ASP A 89 36.87 1.27 19.14
CA ASP A 89 36.07 2.43 19.53
C ASP A 89 35.60 3.28 18.32
N VAL A 90 35.91 2.86 17.09
CA VAL A 90 35.52 3.55 15.84
C VAL A 90 34.29 2.90 15.18
N PHE A 91 33.89 1.70 15.63
CA PHE A 91 32.75 0.99 15.06
C PHE A 91 31.44 1.64 15.49
N LYS A 92 30.62 2.04 14.51
CA LYS A 92 29.30 2.68 14.73
C LYS A 92 28.20 1.64 14.91
N SER A 93 28.42 0.41 14.46
CA SER A 93 27.48 -0.70 14.59
C SER A 93 26.98 -0.95 16.02
N PRO A 94 27.80 -1.04 17.09
CA PRO A 94 27.30 -1.27 18.44
C PRO A 94 26.40 -0.14 18.97
N ASP A 95 26.70 1.11 18.62
CA ASP A 95 25.90 2.27 19.03
C ASP A 95 24.57 2.35 18.27
N MET A 96 24.58 2.04 16.97
CA MET A 96 23.35 1.93 16.17
C MET A 96 22.44 0.80 16.68
N ARG A 97 23.01 -0.35 17.04
CA ARG A 97 22.26 -1.46 17.65
C ARG A 97 21.59 -1.03 18.96
N ARG A 98 22.33 -0.34 19.83
CA ARG A 98 21.79 0.19 21.10
C ARG A 98 20.70 1.23 20.86
N ALA A 99 20.85 2.09 19.85
CA ALA A 99 19.84 3.08 19.48
C ALA A 99 18.53 2.43 18.98
N ILE A 100 18.63 1.41 18.13
CA ILE A 100 17.47 0.65 17.64
C ILE A 100 16.77 -0.07 18.81
N GLN A 101 17.55 -0.72 19.69
CA GLN A 101 17.01 -1.39 20.86
C GLN A 101 16.33 -0.42 21.83
N ALA A 102 16.90 0.77 22.04
CA ALA A 102 16.30 1.80 22.89
C ALA A 102 15.01 2.38 22.30
N ARG A 103 14.92 2.49 20.96
CA ARG A 103 13.74 3.06 20.26
C ARG A 103 12.59 2.07 20.08
N TYR A 104 12.90 0.82 19.74
CA TYR A 104 11.89 -0.16 19.33
C TYR A 104 11.76 -1.35 20.29
N GLY A 105 12.59 -1.41 21.33
CA GLY A 105 12.54 -2.44 22.38
C GLY A 105 13.06 -3.82 21.96
N SER A 106 13.42 -4.01 20.69
CA SER A 106 14.00 -5.24 20.16
C SER A 106 15.32 -4.94 19.46
N ALA A 107 16.31 -5.81 19.67
CA ALA A 107 17.58 -5.75 18.95
C ALA A 107 17.48 -6.57 17.65
N PRO A 108 18.16 -6.15 16.56
CA PRO A 108 18.29 -6.97 15.36
C PRO A 108 18.89 -8.34 15.69
N THR A 109 18.25 -9.42 15.21
CA THR A 109 18.68 -10.81 15.41
C THR A 109 19.81 -11.18 14.45
N ASP A 110 20.74 -12.02 14.88
CA ASP A 110 21.85 -12.48 14.04
C ASP A 110 21.36 -13.31 12.83
N GLU A 111 20.23 -14.01 12.95
CA GLU A 111 19.57 -14.72 11.83
C GLU A 111 19.13 -13.75 10.71
N ALA A 112 18.61 -12.58 11.09
CA ALA A 112 18.22 -11.55 10.14
C ALA A 112 19.45 -10.93 9.44
N ALA A 113 20.58 -10.83 10.14
CA ALA A 113 21.84 -10.40 9.55
C ALA A 113 22.36 -11.40 8.50
N GLN A 114 22.23 -12.71 8.75
CA GLN A 114 22.61 -13.73 7.78
C GLN A 114 21.69 -13.71 6.54
N ALA A 115 20.37 -13.63 6.74
CA ALA A 115 19.41 -13.50 5.64
C ALA A 115 19.66 -12.22 4.81
N TRP A 116 20.08 -11.14 5.46
CA TRP A 116 20.48 -9.90 4.79
C TRP A 116 21.73 -10.09 3.91
N LYS A 117 22.74 -10.82 4.40
CA LYS A 117 23.95 -11.18 3.63
C LYS A 117 23.62 -12.05 2.42
N ASP A 118 22.75 -13.05 2.58
CA ASP A 118 22.33 -13.94 1.48
C ASP A 118 21.60 -13.20 0.35
N ARG A 119 20.91 -12.10 0.70
CA ARG A 119 20.19 -11.21 -0.23
C ARG A 119 21.08 -10.14 -0.86
N HIS A 120 22.37 -10.06 -0.51
CA HIS A 120 23.29 -9.05 -1.05
C HIS A 120 23.35 -9.07 -2.59
N LYS A 121 23.22 -10.25 -3.23
CA LYS A 121 23.24 -10.35 -4.70
C LYS A 121 22.19 -9.48 -5.38
N TRP A 122 20.99 -9.38 -4.80
CA TRP A 122 19.87 -8.61 -5.35
C TRP A 122 20.00 -7.10 -5.09
N ARG A 123 20.57 -6.73 -3.93
CA ARG A 123 20.80 -5.33 -3.54
C ARG A 123 21.79 -4.58 -4.43
N ARG A 124 22.66 -5.29 -5.15
CA ARG A 124 23.57 -4.68 -6.15
C ARG A 124 22.85 -4.21 -7.40
N GLU A 125 21.75 -4.84 -7.75
CA GLU A 125 21.04 -4.61 -9.02
C GLU A 125 19.83 -3.69 -8.83
N VAL A 126 19.37 -3.51 -7.59
CA VAL A 126 18.10 -2.85 -7.30
C VAL A 126 18.22 -1.84 -6.15
N ASP A 127 17.66 -0.64 -6.38
CA ASP A 127 17.54 0.39 -5.35
C ASP A 127 16.32 0.13 -4.44
N LEU A 128 16.59 -0.51 -3.31
CA LEU A 128 15.62 -0.80 -2.26
C LEU A 128 15.05 0.48 -1.61
N SER A 129 15.88 1.51 -1.45
CA SER A 129 15.51 2.74 -0.76
C SER A 129 14.47 3.52 -1.56
N SER A 130 14.71 3.67 -2.87
CA SER A 130 13.76 4.31 -3.80
C SER A 130 12.47 3.50 -3.93
N ALA A 131 12.55 2.17 -3.97
CA ALA A 131 11.36 1.32 -4.03
C ALA A 131 10.44 1.54 -2.81
N ARG A 132 11.02 1.59 -1.61
CA ARG A 132 10.22 1.81 -0.39
C ARG A 132 9.69 3.23 -0.25
N GLN A 133 10.48 4.23 -0.62
CA GLN A 133 10.00 5.61 -0.66
C GLN A 133 8.80 5.74 -1.61
N TYR A 134 8.85 5.06 -2.76
CA TYR A 134 7.76 5.04 -3.72
C TYR A 134 6.48 4.43 -3.12
N LEU A 135 6.60 3.33 -2.37
CA LEU A 135 5.46 2.73 -1.66
C LEU A 135 4.85 3.68 -0.64
N LEU A 136 5.67 4.32 0.20
CA LEU A 136 5.19 5.25 1.21
C LEU A 136 4.45 6.45 0.60
N GLN A 137 4.92 6.96 -0.53
CA GLN A 137 4.32 8.12 -1.18
C GLN A 137 2.99 7.78 -1.85
N HIS A 138 2.92 6.63 -2.52
CA HIS A 138 1.80 6.34 -3.42
C HIS A 138 0.70 5.47 -2.79
N LEU A 139 1.02 4.57 -1.84
CA LEU A 139 0.00 3.71 -1.21
C LEU A 139 -1.13 4.52 -0.53
N PRO A 140 -0.84 5.54 0.32
CA PRO A 140 -1.92 6.29 0.99
C PRO A 140 -2.83 7.03 0.00
N THR A 141 -2.27 7.47 -1.13
CA THR A 141 -3.03 8.14 -2.19
C THR A 141 -3.97 7.15 -2.90
N GLY A 142 -3.51 5.93 -3.14
CA GLY A 142 -4.33 4.85 -3.69
C GLY A 142 -5.47 4.46 -2.75
N ASP A 143 -5.16 4.25 -1.47
CA ASP A 143 -6.14 3.87 -0.45
C ASP A 143 -7.21 4.94 -0.28
N LYS A 144 -6.83 6.22 -0.28
CA LYS A 144 -7.78 7.33 -0.21
C LYS A 144 -8.74 7.35 -1.39
N ARG A 145 -8.23 7.15 -2.62
CA ARG A 145 -9.07 7.13 -3.83
C ARG A 145 -10.01 5.93 -3.84
N LEU A 146 -9.51 4.76 -3.43
CA LEU A 146 -10.35 3.56 -3.27
C LEU A 146 -11.44 3.78 -2.23
N GLN A 147 -11.12 4.42 -1.11
CA GLN A 147 -12.10 4.75 -0.07
C GLN A 147 -13.18 5.70 -0.60
N GLN A 148 -12.81 6.73 -1.37
CA GLN A 148 -13.77 7.65 -1.99
C GLN A 148 -14.76 6.91 -2.91
N VAL A 149 -14.28 5.97 -3.74
CA VAL A 149 -15.16 5.15 -4.58
C VAL A 149 -16.14 4.34 -3.73
N ARG A 150 -15.66 3.72 -2.64
CA ARG A 150 -16.50 2.93 -1.72
C ARG A 150 -17.54 3.78 -1.00
N ASP A 151 -17.15 4.97 -0.55
CA ASP A 151 -18.05 5.90 0.12
C ASP A 151 -19.19 6.32 -0.84
N THR A 152 -18.85 6.75 -2.07
CA THR A 152 -19.84 7.11 -3.09
C THR A 152 -20.72 5.92 -3.51
N GLN A 153 -20.18 4.70 -3.56
CA GLN A 153 -20.97 3.48 -3.78
C GLN A 153 -21.95 3.21 -2.63
N SER A 154 -21.52 3.39 -1.38
CA SER A 154 -22.37 3.19 -0.20
C SER A 154 -23.52 4.20 -0.18
N ASP A 155 -23.25 5.46 -0.54
CA ASP A 155 -24.27 6.48 -0.71
C ASP A 155 -25.28 6.06 -1.78
N PHE A 156 -24.79 5.53 -2.91
CA PHE A 156 -25.66 5.03 -3.98
C PHE A 156 -26.58 3.90 -3.50
N GLN A 157 -26.05 2.93 -2.75
CA GLN A 157 -26.84 1.83 -2.18
C GLN A 157 -27.90 2.36 -1.20
N LEU A 158 -27.54 3.28 -0.31
CA LEU A 158 -28.46 3.89 0.66
C LEU A 158 -29.61 4.61 -0.04
N TRP A 159 -29.32 5.41 -1.07
CA TRP A 159 -30.35 6.10 -1.84
C TRP A 159 -31.21 5.13 -2.64
N ALA A 160 -30.62 4.10 -3.26
CA ALA A 160 -31.35 3.07 -3.99
C ALA A 160 -32.35 2.33 -3.08
N THR A 161 -31.95 1.96 -1.86
CA THR A 161 -32.85 1.34 -0.87
C THR A 161 -33.94 2.31 -0.39
N HIS A 162 -33.62 3.59 -0.20
CA HIS A 162 -34.59 4.59 0.25
C HIS A 162 -35.67 4.90 -0.81
N ILE A 163 -35.25 5.06 -2.06
CA ILE A 163 -36.15 5.29 -3.20
C ILE A 163 -36.97 4.01 -3.45
N GLY A 164 -36.33 2.84 -3.51
CA GLY A 164 -37.02 1.59 -3.83
C GLY A 164 -37.58 1.59 -5.25
N THR A 165 -38.63 0.81 -5.49
CA THR A 165 -39.20 0.59 -6.83
C THR A 165 -40.32 1.56 -7.21
N ASP A 166 -40.71 2.48 -6.32
CA ASP A 166 -41.81 3.41 -6.56
C ASP A 166 -41.36 4.65 -7.35
N PRO A 167 -41.72 4.79 -8.63
CA PRO A 167 -41.35 5.94 -9.45
C PRO A 167 -42.00 7.25 -8.98
N PHE A 168 -43.07 7.21 -8.17
CA PHE A 168 -43.68 8.42 -7.62
C PHE A 168 -42.77 9.14 -6.62
N LYS A 169 -41.90 8.41 -5.91
CA LYS A 169 -40.88 9.03 -5.04
C LYS A 169 -39.86 9.87 -5.80
N LEU A 170 -39.72 9.61 -7.11
CA LEU A 170 -38.90 10.39 -8.03
C LEU A 170 -39.70 11.50 -8.72
N PHE A 171 -40.97 11.68 -8.36
CA PHE A 171 -41.91 12.60 -9.00
C PHE A 171 -42.09 12.32 -10.51
N ILE A 172 -41.97 11.06 -10.91
CA ILE A 172 -42.10 10.61 -12.31
C ILE A 172 -43.51 10.10 -12.55
N ASP A 173 -44.17 10.70 -13.52
CA ASP A 173 -45.49 10.28 -13.98
C ASP A 173 -45.34 9.17 -15.01
N THR A 174 -45.71 7.95 -14.62
CA THR A 174 -45.65 6.75 -15.45
C THR A 174 -46.62 6.78 -16.63
N THR A 175 -47.60 7.70 -16.63
CA THR A 175 -48.55 7.86 -17.75
C THR A 175 -48.00 8.73 -18.89
N ARG A 176 -46.89 9.47 -18.65
CA ARG A 176 -46.24 10.33 -19.64
C ARG A 176 -45.03 9.62 -20.28
N PRO A 177 -45.07 9.28 -21.59
CA PRO A 177 -43.99 8.53 -22.25
C PRO A 177 -42.62 9.21 -22.18
N THR A 178 -42.57 10.55 -22.20
CA THR A 178 -41.32 11.32 -22.12
C THR A 178 -40.63 11.18 -20.76
N GLN A 179 -41.41 11.12 -19.67
CA GLN A 179 -40.86 10.96 -18.32
C GLN A 179 -40.43 9.52 -18.05
N LEU A 180 -41.17 8.55 -18.61
CA LEU A 180 -40.78 7.14 -18.56
C LEU A 180 -39.47 6.88 -19.31
N LEU A 181 -39.31 7.46 -20.51
CA LEU A 181 -38.05 7.37 -21.27
C LEU A 181 -36.88 8.02 -20.51
N TYR A 182 -37.12 9.14 -19.85
CA TYR A 182 -36.12 9.81 -19.02
C TYR A 182 -35.66 8.92 -17.86
N LEU A 183 -36.60 8.31 -17.13
CA LEU A 183 -36.28 7.36 -16.07
C LEU A 183 -35.45 6.18 -16.58
N GLN A 184 -35.86 5.58 -17.69
CA GLN A 184 -35.17 4.43 -18.28
C GLN A 184 -33.74 4.79 -18.71
N THR A 185 -33.56 5.98 -19.27
CA THR A 185 -32.24 6.49 -19.69
C THR A 185 -31.33 6.71 -18.48
N ILE A 186 -31.85 7.31 -17.40
CA ILE A 186 -31.07 7.51 -16.16
C ILE A 186 -30.69 6.18 -15.54
N MET A 187 -31.63 5.26 -15.40
CA MET A 187 -31.36 3.95 -14.80
C MET A 187 -30.32 3.17 -15.60
N LEU A 188 -30.41 3.19 -16.94
CA LEU A 188 -29.42 2.58 -17.80
C LEU A 188 -28.02 3.19 -17.59
N ASN A 189 -27.93 4.52 -17.57
CA ASN A 189 -26.64 5.21 -17.36
C ASN A 189 -26.05 4.91 -15.98
N LEU A 190 -26.88 4.93 -14.93
CA LEU A 190 -26.44 4.60 -13.57
C LEU A 190 -25.97 3.15 -13.48
N GLN A 191 -26.68 2.21 -14.09
CA GLN A 191 -26.30 0.81 -14.11
C GLN A 191 -24.97 0.60 -14.86
N ILE A 192 -24.76 1.28 -15.99
CA ILE A 192 -23.48 1.24 -16.73
C ILE A 192 -22.30 1.76 -15.90
N ILE A 193 -22.51 2.78 -15.06
CA ILE A 193 -21.46 3.36 -14.20
C ILE A 193 -21.23 2.46 -12.98
N TYR A 194 -22.31 2.02 -12.33
CA TYR A 194 -22.23 1.26 -11.09
C TYR A 194 -21.71 -0.17 -11.32
N ALA A 195 -22.13 -0.84 -12.39
CA ALA A 195 -21.72 -2.21 -12.74
C ALA A 195 -20.25 -2.37 -13.17
N GLN A 196 -19.47 -1.29 -13.13
CA GLN A 196 -18.05 -1.31 -13.46
C GLN A 196 -17.16 -1.91 -12.38
N ASP A 197 -17.69 -2.07 -11.17
CA ASP A 197 -16.99 -2.65 -10.03
C ASP A 197 -17.58 -4.02 -9.65
N SER A 198 -16.74 -4.96 -9.23
CA SER A 198 -17.15 -6.33 -8.94
C SER A 198 -18.00 -6.42 -7.68
N ALA A 199 -17.70 -5.62 -6.65
CA ALA A 199 -18.50 -5.54 -5.43
C ALA A 199 -19.90 -4.96 -5.70
N ALA A 200 -19.96 -3.92 -6.54
CA ALA A 200 -21.21 -3.33 -6.99
C ALA A 200 -22.08 -4.33 -7.78
N ASN A 201 -21.48 -5.13 -8.66
CA ASN A 201 -22.18 -6.20 -9.38
C ASN A 201 -22.70 -7.32 -8.46
N ALA A 202 -21.91 -7.72 -7.46
CA ALA A 202 -22.35 -8.71 -6.48
C ALA A 202 -23.58 -8.20 -5.71
N TRP A 203 -23.56 -6.94 -5.28
CA TRP A 203 -24.71 -6.31 -4.62
C TRP A 203 -25.94 -6.23 -5.53
N LEU A 204 -25.78 -5.87 -6.81
CA LEU A 204 -26.89 -5.87 -7.76
C LEU A 204 -27.51 -7.26 -7.92
N ALA A 205 -26.69 -8.30 -8.02
CA ALA A 205 -27.16 -9.69 -8.12
C ALA A 205 -27.94 -10.12 -6.86
N GLU A 206 -27.52 -9.67 -5.68
CA GLU A 206 -28.27 -9.89 -4.43
C GLU A 206 -29.62 -9.18 -4.44
N GLN A 207 -29.69 -7.95 -4.97
CA GLN A 207 -30.96 -7.24 -5.08
C GLN A 207 -31.90 -7.91 -6.09
N GLU A 208 -31.40 -8.38 -7.23
CA GLU A 208 -32.18 -9.14 -8.20
C GLU A 208 -32.72 -10.46 -7.63
N ALA A 209 -31.96 -11.13 -6.75
CA ALA A 209 -32.41 -12.34 -6.08
C ALA A 209 -33.46 -12.08 -4.98
N ASN A 210 -33.51 -10.86 -4.43
CA ASN A 210 -34.43 -10.45 -3.36
C ASN A 210 -35.73 -9.80 -3.88
N THR A 211 -35.82 -9.48 -5.17
CA THR A 211 -37.03 -9.00 -5.86
C THR A 211 -37.90 -10.12 -6.39
#